data_AF-A0A9P5BMZ0-F1
#
_entry.id   AF-A0A9P5BMZ0-F1
#
_cell.length_a   1.000
_cell.length_b   1.000
_cell.length_c   1.000
_cell.angle_alpha   90.00
_cell.angle_beta   90.00
_cell.angle_gamma   90.00
#
_symmetry.space_group_name_H-M   'P 1'
#
loop_
_entity.id
_entity.type
_entity.pdbx_description
1 polymer ?
#
loop_
_entity_poly.entity_id
_entity_poly.type
_entity_poly.pdbx_seq_one_letter_code
_entity_poly.pdbx_strand_id
1 'polypeptide(L)'
;MDNANYLQFQLETGFSEMTDTEQKITLILTSFLSETQAITAPEAAAQINNLFPHQPGKGGIKRSPGGFLAAFWDLAFQIAVQLDYQAQQMQEFISLIKALRDLPSTAILEDGRRLWHDLPDLSLFFTERWNQAGVTNRVTIPPETIRRWINLNGLAAYLTIENLYGGWYRALESIKIGLENGSRREAQKIIDCFAQAAATWFILSSQQIYHMCRENALQDSSSQGQLWKGRSGFNLERWTFWRSRFIELRNHSLATDELREVLSEAEAAMETGLGVVLAITGQAIAATIPSELATGLEARGMPERVTCKVSTGTFIFTVKEAREEYNRVRGLYNPSTQRYPTRSGYPHEFSNFGNIKFDDTACNSKKRPVKIYEFPIYQRSSEGTGAEHYDANKSKSDQPGPGECRVVFTAENGHLCGVMCHKSMTPGGDQGFIKCTA
;
A
#
# COMPACT_ATOMS: atom_id res chain seq x y z
N MET A 1 9.57 -10.05 -36.18
CA MET A 1 8.75 -9.84 -34.97
C MET A 1 7.37 -9.52 -35.47
N ASP A 2 6.43 -10.44 -35.25
CA ASP A 2 5.09 -10.38 -35.86
C ASP A 2 4.25 -9.23 -35.29
N ASN A 3 3.60 -8.50 -36.19
CA ASN A 3 2.75 -7.32 -35.96
C ASN A 3 1.44 -7.60 -35.17
N ALA A 4 1.31 -8.73 -34.48
CA ALA A 4 0.03 -9.17 -33.91
C ALA A 4 -0.26 -8.63 -32.50
N ASN A 5 0.76 -8.34 -31.69
CA ASN A 5 0.58 -8.10 -30.25
C ASN A 5 0.17 -6.67 -29.85
N TYR A 6 0.28 -5.65 -30.72
CA TYR A 6 -0.10 -4.28 -30.36
C TYR A 6 -1.60 -3.97 -30.56
N LEU A 7 -2.35 -4.85 -31.22
CA LEU A 7 -3.78 -4.66 -31.51
C LEU A 7 -4.68 -4.72 -30.27
N GLN A 8 -4.15 -5.14 -29.12
CA GLN A 8 -4.90 -5.25 -27.87
C GLN A 8 -5.23 -3.88 -27.24
N PHE A 9 -4.41 -2.84 -27.48
CA PHE A 9 -4.58 -1.53 -26.85
C PHE A 9 -4.94 -0.45 -27.86
N GLN A 10 -5.87 0.43 -27.48
CA GLN A 10 -6.26 1.59 -28.28
C GLN A 10 -5.33 2.76 -27.96
N LEU A 11 -4.40 3.05 -28.87
CA LEU A 11 -3.47 4.18 -28.77
C LEU A 11 -4.01 5.39 -29.54
N GLU A 12 -3.69 6.60 -29.08
CA GLU A 12 -4.17 7.85 -29.70
C GLU A 12 -3.53 8.13 -31.05
N THR A 13 -2.26 7.74 -31.20
CA THR A 13 -1.50 7.86 -32.45
C THR A 13 -1.41 6.49 -33.11
N GLY A 14 -1.67 6.40 -34.41
CA GLY A 14 -1.53 5.15 -35.15
C GLY A 14 -0.07 4.67 -35.17
N PHE A 15 0.16 3.36 -35.08
CA PHE A 15 1.53 2.81 -35.00
C PHE A 15 2.45 3.26 -36.16
N SER A 16 1.91 3.38 -37.38
CA SER A 16 2.64 3.89 -38.54
C SER A 16 3.01 5.37 -38.48
N GLU A 17 2.33 6.13 -37.62
CA GLU A 17 2.54 7.58 -37.41
C GLU A 17 3.45 7.85 -36.22
N MET A 18 3.71 6.83 -35.39
CA MET A 18 4.67 6.88 -34.30
C MET A 18 6.11 6.97 -34.82
N THR A 19 6.97 7.67 -34.09
CA THR A 19 8.41 7.61 -34.28
C THR A 19 8.96 6.23 -33.97
N ASP A 20 10.15 5.91 -34.51
CA ASP A 20 10.86 4.66 -34.21
C ASP A 20 11.02 4.39 -32.71
N THR A 21 11.14 5.45 -31.90
CA THR A 21 11.28 5.34 -30.44
C THR A 21 9.96 4.95 -29.79
N GLU A 22 8.86 5.64 -30.15
CA GLU A 22 7.51 5.34 -29.68
C GLU A 22 7.06 3.93 -30.09
N GLN A 23 7.39 3.50 -31.31
CA GLN A 23 7.13 2.12 -31.77
C GLN A 23 7.86 1.09 -30.91
N LYS A 24 9.14 1.30 -30.61
CA LYS A 24 9.93 0.39 -29.76
C LYS A 24 9.40 0.34 -28.32
N ILE A 25 9.07 1.49 -27.74
CA ILE A 25 8.44 1.57 -26.40
C ILE A 25 7.13 0.78 -26.40
N THR A 26 6.28 1.00 -27.39
CA THR A 26 5.00 0.29 -27.54
C THR A 26 5.19 -1.22 -27.63
N LEU A 27 6.14 -1.68 -28.44
CA LEU A 27 6.44 -3.11 -28.55
C LEU A 27 6.90 -3.71 -27.22
N ILE A 28 7.80 -3.04 -26.48
CA ILE A 28 8.24 -3.52 -25.17
C ILE A 28 7.08 -3.62 -24.19
N LEU A 29 6.26 -2.57 -24.08
CA LEU A 29 5.12 -2.51 -23.16
C LEU A 29 4.07 -3.58 -23.50
N THR A 30 3.73 -3.72 -24.77
CA THR A 30 2.73 -4.71 -25.22
C THR A 30 3.22 -6.15 -25.07
N SER A 31 4.49 -6.44 -25.35
CA SER A 31 5.09 -7.76 -25.10
C SER A 31 5.18 -8.10 -23.61
N PHE A 32 5.46 -7.12 -22.76
CA PHE A 32 5.50 -7.30 -21.32
C PHE A 32 4.10 -7.54 -20.73
N LEU A 33 3.09 -6.80 -21.21
CA LEU A 33 1.72 -6.84 -20.67
C LEU A 33 0.80 -7.86 -21.38
N SER A 34 1.30 -8.58 -22.38
CA SER A 34 0.56 -9.64 -23.06
C SER A 34 0.28 -10.82 -22.11
N GLU A 35 -0.77 -11.59 -22.39
CA GLU A 35 -1.15 -12.76 -21.58
C GLU A 35 -0.04 -13.82 -21.45
N THR A 36 0.82 -13.96 -22.46
CA THR A 36 1.94 -14.90 -22.43
C THR A 36 3.19 -14.36 -21.72
N GLN A 37 3.16 -13.09 -21.30
CA GLN A 37 4.24 -12.34 -20.67
C GLN A 37 5.62 -12.71 -21.24
N ALA A 38 5.89 -12.27 -22.47
CA ALA A 38 7.08 -12.69 -23.22
C ALA A 38 8.41 -12.27 -22.58
N ILE A 39 8.38 -11.25 -21.72
CA ILE A 39 9.53 -10.71 -21.00
C ILE A 39 9.12 -10.36 -19.56
N THR A 40 10.08 -10.36 -18.65
CA THR A 40 9.89 -9.99 -17.23
C THR A 40 10.00 -8.47 -17.01
N ALA A 41 9.57 -7.98 -15.84
CA ALA A 41 9.66 -6.56 -15.50
C ALA A 41 11.09 -5.99 -15.52
N PRO A 42 12.12 -6.68 -14.97
CA PRO A 42 13.52 -6.23 -15.09
C PRO A 42 14.02 -6.19 -16.53
N GLU A 43 13.63 -7.17 -17.37
CA GLU A 43 14.01 -7.18 -18.79
C GLU A 43 13.36 -6.03 -19.55
N ALA A 44 12.06 -5.79 -19.34
CA ALA A 44 11.36 -4.66 -19.93
C ALA A 44 11.96 -3.32 -19.49
N ALA A 45 12.25 -3.16 -18.19
CA ALA A 45 12.91 -1.97 -17.65
C ALA A 45 14.30 -1.74 -18.28
N ALA A 46 15.12 -2.79 -18.40
CA ALA A 46 16.42 -2.72 -19.05
C ALA A 46 16.31 -2.34 -20.53
N GLN A 47 15.34 -2.91 -21.26
CA GLN A 47 15.09 -2.56 -22.66
C GLN A 47 14.65 -1.10 -22.82
N ILE A 48 13.73 -0.61 -21.99
CA ILE A 48 13.31 0.80 -21.97
C ILE A 48 14.50 1.71 -21.66
N ASN A 49 15.31 1.37 -20.66
CA ASN A 49 16.50 2.14 -20.33
C ASN A 49 17.51 2.19 -21.49
N ASN A 50 17.69 1.11 -22.23
CA ASN A 50 18.60 1.08 -23.39
C ASN A 50 18.12 1.98 -24.56
N LEU A 51 16.84 2.36 -24.59
CA LEU A 51 16.33 3.32 -25.56
C LEU A 51 16.55 4.77 -25.13
N PHE A 52 16.89 5.03 -23.87
CA PHE A 52 17.05 6.37 -23.34
C PHE A 52 18.27 7.06 -23.98
N PRO A 53 18.15 8.28 -24.53
CA PRO A 53 19.27 9.01 -25.10
C PRO A 53 20.15 9.59 -23.99
N HIS A 54 21.15 8.83 -23.52
CA HIS A 54 22.09 9.24 -22.46
C HIS A 54 22.94 10.48 -22.79
N GLN A 55 22.96 10.92 -24.06
CA GLN A 55 23.57 12.17 -24.50
C GLN A 55 22.57 12.95 -25.35
N PRO A 56 22.53 14.30 -25.27
CA PRO A 56 21.74 15.09 -26.19
C PRO A 56 22.29 14.91 -27.61
N GLY A 57 21.59 14.11 -28.41
CA GLY A 57 21.94 13.92 -29.82
C GLY A 57 21.76 15.23 -30.60
N LYS A 58 22.57 15.46 -31.64
CA LYS A 58 22.45 16.63 -32.55
C LYS A 58 21.16 16.68 -33.40
N GLY A 59 20.11 15.94 -33.05
CA GLY A 59 18.92 15.77 -33.89
C GLY A 59 17.61 15.95 -33.15
N GLY A 60 17.01 17.14 -33.27
CA GLY A 60 15.59 17.42 -32.96
C GLY A 60 15.11 17.20 -31.52
N ILE A 61 14.01 17.88 -31.15
CA ILE A 61 13.39 17.83 -29.81
C ILE A 61 13.00 16.39 -29.42
N LYS A 62 12.63 15.53 -30.38
CA LYS A 62 12.21 14.13 -30.16
C LYS A 62 13.33 13.14 -29.85
N ARG A 63 14.61 13.49 -29.99
CA ARG A 63 15.76 12.66 -29.53
C ARG A 63 16.42 13.21 -28.27
N SER A 64 15.77 14.15 -27.58
CA SER A 64 16.22 14.65 -26.29
C SER A 64 15.77 13.73 -25.15
N PRO A 65 16.49 13.71 -24.01
CA PRO A 65 16.04 13.05 -22.78
C PRO A 65 14.59 13.37 -22.40
N GLY A 66 14.21 14.64 -22.45
CA GLY A 66 12.84 15.07 -22.14
C GLY A 66 11.81 14.57 -23.16
N GLY A 67 12.14 14.62 -24.45
CA GLY A 67 11.26 14.07 -25.50
C GLY A 67 11.04 12.56 -25.36
N PHE A 68 12.08 11.81 -24.96
CA PHE A 68 11.96 10.39 -24.67
C PHE A 68 11.06 10.12 -23.46
N LEU A 69 11.29 10.82 -22.33
CA LEU A 69 10.47 10.64 -21.13
C LEU A 69 9.01 10.98 -21.38
N ALA A 70 8.75 12.04 -22.16
CA ALA A 70 7.40 12.42 -22.55
C ALA A 70 6.71 11.30 -23.35
N ALA A 71 7.36 10.78 -24.39
CA ALA A 71 6.83 9.68 -25.18
C ALA A 71 6.62 8.41 -24.35
N PHE A 72 7.56 8.09 -23.46
CA PHE A 72 7.47 6.92 -22.59
C PHE A 72 6.27 7.00 -21.65
N TRP A 73 6.16 8.08 -20.87
CA TRP A 73 5.08 8.21 -19.89
C TRP A 73 3.70 8.32 -20.51
N ASP A 74 3.58 9.04 -21.63
CA ASP A 74 2.32 9.14 -22.34
C ASP A 74 1.85 7.76 -22.83
N LEU A 75 2.70 7.00 -23.54
CA LEU A 75 2.36 5.66 -24.01
C LEU A 75 2.08 4.69 -22.85
N ALA A 76 2.91 4.73 -21.80
CA ALA A 76 2.74 3.90 -20.61
C ALA A 76 1.36 4.10 -19.97
N PHE A 77 0.94 5.36 -19.79
CA PHE A 77 -0.36 5.65 -19.21
C PHE A 77 -1.54 5.46 -20.17
N GLN A 78 -1.36 5.65 -21.48
CA GLN A 78 -2.38 5.26 -22.47
C GLN A 78 -2.71 3.77 -22.38
N ILE A 79 -1.70 2.92 -22.22
CA ILE A 79 -1.87 1.47 -22.07
C ILE A 79 -2.43 1.14 -20.69
N ALA A 80 -1.83 1.67 -19.62
CA ALA A 80 -2.17 1.27 -18.25
C ALA A 80 -3.63 1.53 -17.87
N VAL A 81 -4.25 2.62 -18.35
CA VAL A 81 -5.68 2.91 -18.06
C VAL A 81 -6.66 1.95 -18.76
N GLN A 82 -6.18 1.15 -19.71
CA GLN A 82 -6.98 0.13 -20.39
C GLN A 82 -6.93 -1.22 -19.66
N LEU A 83 -5.96 -1.41 -18.76
CA LEU A 83 -5.82 -2.59 -17.92
C LEU A 83 -6.90 -2.57 -16.86
N ASP A 84 -7.61 -3.68 -16.68
CA ASP A 84 -8.45 -3.86 -15.50
C ASP A 84 -7.58 -3.78 -14.25
N TYR A 85 -7.94 -2.91 -13.32
CA TYR A 85 -7.17 -2.70 -12.09
C TYR A 85 -7.15 -3.93 -11.17
N GLN A 86 -8.10 -4.86 -11.33
CA GLN A 86 -8.13 -6.11 -10.59
C GLN A 86 -7.30 -7.21 -11.25
N ALA A 87 -6.92 -7.04 -12.52
CA ALA A 87 -6.18 -8.05 -13.26
C ALA A 87 -4.68 -8.00 -12.98
N GLN A 88 -4.01 -9.15 -13.18
CA GLN A 88 -2.57 -9.29 -12.96
C GLN A 88 -1.76 -8.29 -13.78
N GLN A 89 -2.19 -7.97 -15.01
CA GLN A 89 -1.46 -7.04 -15.88
C GLN A 89 -1.29 -5.65 -15.25
N MET A 90 -2.23 -5.19 -14.42
CA MET A 90 -2.06 -3.93 -13.68
C MET A 90 -0.90 -4.06 -12.67
N GLN A 91 -0.80 -5.20 -11.96
CA GLN A 91 0.31 -5.46 -11.03
C GLN A 91 1.65 -5.57 -11.76
N GLU A 92 1.67 -6.20 -12.94
CA GLU A 92 2.86 -6.25 -13.79
C GLU A 92 3.30 -4.85 -14.21
N PHE A 93 2.36 -3.98 -14.61
CA PHE A 93 2.67 -2.59 -14.92
C PHE A 93 3.32 -1.85 -13.73
N ILE A 94 2.80 -2.04 -12.51
CA ILE A 94 3.41 -1.48 -11.29
C ILE A 94 4.82 -2.06 -11.05
N SER A 95 5.00 -3.36 -11.26
CA SER A 95 6.30 -4.04 -11.16
C SER A 95 7.32 -3.48 -12.16
N LEU A 96 6.91 -3.12 -13.37
CA LEU A 96 7.76 -2.42 -14.33
C LEU A 96 8.24 -1.07 -13.81
N ILE A 97 7.35 -0.25 -13.23
CA ILE A 97 7.74 1.05 -12.67
C ILE A 97 8.73 0.88 -11.51
N LYS A 98 8.52 -0.13 -10.66
CA LYS A 98 9.46 -0.50 -9.59
C LYS A 98 10.81 -0.94 -10.16
N ALA A 99 10.79 -1.82 -11.17
CA ALA A 99 12.01 -2.30 -11.84
C ALA A 99 12.81 -1.15 -12.48
N LEU A 100 12.13 -0.17 -13.10
CA LEU A 100 12.76 1.05 -13.59
C LEU A 100 13.43 1.83 -12.44
N ARG A 101 12.69 2.11 -11.35
CA ARG A 101 13.19 2.85 -10.18
C ARG A 101 14.43 2.19 -9.55
N ASP A 102 14.48 0.87 -9.59
CA ASP A 102 15.52 0.04 -8.97
C ASP A 102 16.72 -0.20 -9.92
N LEU A 103 16.68 0.29 -11.17
CA LEU A 103 17.82 0.20 -12.07
C LEU A 103 19.04 0.95 -11.48
N PRO A 104 20.27 0.42 -11.65
CA PRO A 104 21.49 1.04 -11.16
C PRO A 104 21.94 2.25 -12.01
N SER A 105 21.00 2.99 -12.61
CA SER A 105 21.30 4.11 -13.50
C SER A 105 21.99 5.24 -12.75
N THR A 106 23.16 5.64 -13.23
CA THR A 106 23.93 6.79 -12.72
C THR A 106 23.63 8.07 -13.51
N ALA A 107 22.74 8.02 -14.50
CA ALA A 107 22.41 9.17 -15.32
C ALA A 107 21.64 10.21 -14.49
N ILE A 108 22.09 11.47 -14.59
CA ILE A 108 21.49 12.63 -13.94
C ILE A 108 20.96 13.53 -15.06
N LEU A 109 19.69 13.93 -14.95
CA LEU A 109 19.05 14.86 -15.88
C LEU A 109 19.56 16.29 -15.67
N GLU A 110 19.30 17.19 -16.63
CA GLU A 110 19.72 18.59 -16.55
C GLU A 110 19.19 19.34 -15.30
N ASP A 111 18.04 18.90 -14.77
CA ASP A 111 17.44 19.44 -13.56
C ASP A 111 17.93 18.79 -12.24
N GLY A 112 18.92 17.91 -12.33
CA GLY A 112 19.54 17.24 -11.18
C GLY A 112 18.83 15.97 -10.70
N ARG A 113 17.68 15.58 -11.28
CA ARG A 113 17.01 14.33 -10.96
C ARG A 113 17.78 13.13 -11.50
N ARG A 114 17.84 12.04 -10.73
CA ARG A 114 18.39 10.74 -11.16
C ARG A 114 17.38 10.03 -12.05
N LEU A 115 17.85 9.63 -13.22
CA LEU A 115 17.05 8.89 -14.19
C LEU A 115 16.49 7.62 -13.55
N TRP A 116 15.18 7.41 -13.72
CA TRP A 116 14.36 6.35 -13.15
C TRP A 116 14.21 6.34 -11.63
N HIS A 117 15.26 6.55 -10.85
CA HIS A 117 15.15 6.51 -9.38
C HIS A 117 14.19 7.59 -8.85
N ASP A 118 14.25 8.80 -9.43
CA ASP A 118 13.35 9.90 -9.03
C ASP A 118 12.07 9.95 -9.90
N LEU A 119 11.85 8.96 -10.78
CA LEU A 119 10.70 8.82 -11.71
C LEU A 119 10.32 10.15 -12.37
N PRO A 120 11.25 10.78 -13.11
CA PRO A 120 11.08 12.12 -13.64
C PRO A 120 9.84 12.19 -14.54
N ASP A 121 9.00 13.19 -14.32
CA ASP A 121 7.80 13.55 -15.10
C ASP A 121 6.62 12.56 -14.99
N LEU A 122 6.75 11.47 -14.22
CA LEU A 122 5.65 10.55 -13.91
C LEU A 122 4.40 11.30 -13.43
N SER A 123 4.57 12.17 -12.42
CA SER A 123 3.46 12.93 -11.85
C SER A 123 2.82 13.91 -12.84
N LEU A 124 3.60 14.45 -13.77
CA LEU A 124 3.11 15.37 -14.80
C LEU A 124 2.19 14.61 -15.77
N PHE A 125 2.70 13.56 -16.39
CA PHE A 125 1.94 12.78 -17.38
C PHE A 125 0.76 12.03 -16.76
N PHE A 126 0.88 11.57 -15.52
CA PHE A 126 -0.26 11.01 -14.80
C PHE A 126 -1.37 12.06 -14.60
N THR A 127 -0.99 13.29 -14.27
CA THR A 127 -1.92 14.41 -14.11
C THR A 127 -2.57 14.82 -15.42
N GLU A 128 -1.82 14.83 -16.51
CA GLU A 128 -2.37 15.08 -17.85
C GLU A 128 -3.39 14.00 -18.22
N ARG A 129 -3.05 12.73 -18.04
CA ARG A 129 -3.97 11.61 -18.31
C ARG A 129 -5.25 11.70 -17.49
N TRP A 130 -5.12 12.10 -16.22
CA TRP A 130 -6.27 12.35 -15.34
C TRP A 130 -7.17 13.47 -15.84
N ASN A 131 -6.58 14.59 -16.27
CA ASN A 131 -7.34 15.73 -16.78
C ASN A 131 -8.01 15.40 -18.13
N GLN A 132 -7.33 14.64 -19.00
CA GLN A 132 -7.85 14.20 -20.29
C GLN A 132 -9.06 13.26 -20.18
N ALA A 133 -9.17 12.47 -19.10
CA ALA A 133 -10.35 11.64 -18.87
C ALA A 133 -11.64 12.48 -18.86
N GLY A 134 -11.57 13.72 -18.36
CA GLY A 134 -12.62 14.74 -18.51
C GLY A 134 -13.98 14.38 -17.94
N VAL A 135 -14.06 13.35 -17.08
CA VAL A 135 -15.33 12.75 -16.62
C VAL A 135 -16.23 13.71 -15.84
N THR A 136 -15.64 14.68 -15.13
CA THR A 136 -16.38 15.66 -14.32
C THR A 136 -17.11 16.70 -15.17
N ASN A 137 -16.65 16.94 -16.40
CA ASN A 137 -17.14 18.03 -17.26
C ASN A 137 -18.15 17.54 -18.33
N ARG A 138 -18.38 16.22 -18.43
CA ARG A 138 -19.25 15.62 -19.44
C ARG A 138 -20.68 15.48 -18.93
N VAL A 139 -21.68 15.75 -19.78
CA VAL A 139 -23.11 15.55 -19.46
C VAL A 139 -23.45 14.06 -19.39
N THR A 140 -22.95 13.29 -20.36
CA THR A 140 -23.05 11.83 -20.43
C THR A 140 -21.65 11.25 -20.56
N ILE A 141 -21.36 10.17 -19.85
CA ILE A 141 -20.04 9.53 -19.85
C ILE A 141 -20.16 8.19 -20.59
N PRO A 142 -19.45 7.98 -21.71
CA PRO A 142 -19.46 6.70 -22.40
C PRO A 142 -18.96 5.54 -21.51
N PRO A 143 -19.49 4.31 -21.65
CA PRO A 143 -19.09 3.17 -20.84
C PRO A 143 -17.57 2.89 -20.86
N GLU A 144 -16.89 3.04 -22.00
CA GLU A 144 -15.45 2.84 -22.06
C GLU A 144 -14.67 3.93 -21.30
N THR A 145 -15.20 5.16 -21.28
CA THR A 145 -14.61 6.26 -20.50
C THR A 145 -14.81 6.02 -19.00
N ILE A 146 -15.96 5.49 -18.59
CA ILE A 146 -16.21 5.08 -17.19
C ILE A 146 -15.21 4.01 -16.75
N ARG A 147 -15.06 2.94 -17.54
CA ARG A 147 -14.12 1.87 -17.24
C ARG A 147 -12.68 2.37 -17.11
N ARG A 148 -12.21 3.18 -18.07
CA ARG A 148 -10.87 3.80 -18.01
C ARG A 148 -10.68 4.69 -16.79
N TRP A 149 -11.73 5.41 -16.37
CA TRP A 149 -11.68 6.24 -15.16
C TRP A 149 -11.53 5.40 -13.89
N ILE A 150 -12.26 4.30 -13.78
CA ILE A 150 -12.14 3.36 -12.66
C ILE A 150 -10.73 2.75 -12.65
N ASN A 151 -10.23 2.29 -13.79
CA ASN A 151 -8.88 1.74 -13.94
C ASN A 151 -7.81 2.77 -13.59
N LEU A 152 -7.98 4.03 -13.99
CA LEU A 152 -7.08 5.12 -13.63
C LEU A 152 -7.05 5.38 -12.12
N ASN A 153 -8.19 5.25 -11.43
CA ASN A 153 -8.23 5.33 -9.96
C ASN A 153 -7.54 4.13 -9.31
N GLY A 154 -7.72 2.92 -9.85
CA GLY A 154 -6.99 1.74 -9.39
C GLY A 154 -5.48 1.87 -9.57
N LEU A 155 -5.04 2.33 -10.75
CA LEU A 155 -3.63 2.64 -11.03
C LEU A 155 -3.09 3.69 -10.06
N ALA A 156 -3.83 4.78 -9.82
CA ALA A 156 -3.46 5.80 -8.84
C ALA A 156 -3.28 5.20 -7.44
N ALA A 157 -4.18 4.32 -7.03
CA ALA A 157 -4.12 3.66 -5.73
C ALA A 157 -2.86 2.79 -5.60
N TYR A 158 -2.58 1.91 -6.57
CA TYR A 158 -1.37 1.09 -6.53
C TYR A 158 -0.09 1.93 -6.52
N LEU A 159 0.02 2.94 -7.39
CA LEU A 159 1.19 3.84 -7.41
C LEU A 159 1.35 4.58 -6.06
N THR A 160 0.25 4.91 -5.40
CA THR A 160 0.27 5.59 -4.10
C THR A 160 0.69 4.66 -2.96
N ILE A 161 0.14 3.44 -2.91
CA ILE A 161 0.47 2.42 -1.91
C ILE A 161 1.97 2.04 -1.99
N GLU A 162 2.51 1.94 -3.21
CA GLU A 162 3.92 1.62 -3.48
C GLU A 162 4.87 2.82 -3.31
N ASN A 163 4.36 3.98 -2.88
CA ASN A 163 5.11 5.23 -2.73
C ASN A 163 5.86 5.63 -4.03
N LEU A 164 5.23 5.39 -5.18
CA LEU A 164 5.67 5.81 -6.51
C LEU A 164 5.02 7.13 -6.93
N TYR A 165 3.90 7.48 -6.28
CA TYR A 165 3.11 8.67 -6.60
C TYR A 165 2.44 9.26 -5.35
N GLY A 166 2.43 10.59 -5.24
CA GLY A 166 1.74 11.31 -4.17
C GLY A 166 0.22 11.41 -4.37
N GLY A 167 -0.48 10.28 -4.48
CA GLY A 167 -1.87 10.26 -4.95
C GLY A 167 -2.96 10.46 -3.90
N TRP A 168 -2.64 10.66 -2.61
CA TRP A 168 -3.65 10.78 -1.56
C TRP A 168 -4.62 11.95 -1.73
N TYR A 169 -4.17 13.06 -2.32
CA TYR A 169 -5.08 14.15 -2.69
C TYR A 169 -6.11 13.69 -3.74
N ARG A 170 -5.70 12.88 -4.72
CA ARG A 170 -6.60 12.30 -5.72
C ARG A 170 -7.57 11.30 -5.11
N ALA A 171 -7.11 10.51 -4.14
CA ALA A 171 -7.99 9.63 -3.37
C ALA A 171 -9.11 10.45 -2.72
N LEU A 172 -8.75 11.52 -2.00
CA LEU A 172 -9.73 12.39 -1.33
C LEU A 172 -10.69 13.05 -2.33
N GLU A 173 -10.19 13.53 -3.48
CA GLU A 173 -11.01 14.10 -4.54
C GLU A 173 -11.99 13.09 -5.16
N SER A 174 -11.54 11.87 -5.45
CA SER A 174 -12.40 10.82 -5.99
C SER A 174 -13.47 10.37 -5.00
N ILE A 175 -13.09 10.21 -3.73
CA ILE A 175 -14.01 9.89 -2.63
C ILE A 175 -15.04 11.01 -2.45
N LYS A 176 -14.60 12.28 -2.48
CA LYS A 176 -15.49 13.44 -2.44
C LYS A 176 -16.54 13.39 -3.56
N ILE A 177 -16.08 13.21 -4.80
CA ILE A 177 -16.98 13.24 -5.97
C ILE A 177 -17.96 12.06 -5.92
N GLY A 178 -17.51 10.87 -5.50
CA GLY A 178 -18.34 9.67 -5.43
C GLY A 178 -19.30 9.61 -4.25
N LEU A 179 -18.92 10.12 -3.07
CA LEU A 179 -19.65 9.87 -1.82
C LEU A 179 -20.21 11.13 -1.18
N GLU A 180 -19.62 12.31 -1.40
CA GLU A 180 -20.01 13.55 -0.72
C GLU A 180 -20.83 14.50 -1.59
N ASN A 181 -21.05 14.16 -2.85
CA ASN A 181 -21.96 14.87 -3.74
C ASN A 181 -23.24 14.05 -3.94
N GLY A 182 -24.34 14.69 -4.34
CA GLY A 182 -25.62 13.98 -4.41
C GLY A 182 -26.82 14.78 -4.89
N SER A 183 -26.63 15.78 -5.77
CA SER A 183 -27.80 16.40 -6.39
C SER A 183 -28.52 15.37 -7.28
N ARG A 184 -29.86 15.46 -7.39
CA ARG A 184 -30.65 14.56 -8.27
C ARG A 184 -30.14 14.55 -9.72
N ARG A 185 -29.55 15.65 -10.17
CA ARG A 185 -28.99 15.79 -11.53
C ARG A 185 -27.68 15.01 -11.72
N GLU A 186 -26.98 14.69 -10.63
CA GLU A 186 -25.70 13.98 -10.64
C GLU A 186 -25.84 12.51 -10.25
N ALA A 187 -27.00 12.10 -9.73
CA ALA A 187 -27.25 10.76 -9.21
C ALA A 187 -26.81 9.65 -10.19
N GLN A 188 -27.17 9.77 -11.47
CA GLN A 188 -26.79 8.78 -12.49
C GLN A 188 -25.26 8.71 -12.67
N LYS A 189 -24.54 9.84 -12.74
CA LYS A 189 -23.07 9.83 -12.87
C LYS A 189 -22.37 9.30 -11.63
N ILE A 190 -22.93 9.59 -10.46
CA ILE A 190 -22.41 9.06 -9.20
C ILE A 190 -22.54 7.54 -9.22
N ILE A 191 -23.72 7.01 -9.53
CA ILE A 191 -23.99 5.58 -9.60
C ILE A 191 -23.14 4.90 -10.67
N ASP A 192 -23.12 5.42 -11.90
CA ASP A 192 -22.46 4.75 -13.02
C ASP A 192 -20.94 4.81 -12.97
N CYS A 193 -20.35 5.79 -12.28
CA CYS A 193 -18.92 6.09 -12.41
C CYS A 193 -18.24 6.44 -11.09
N PHE A 194 -18.69 7.50 -10.41
CA PHE A 194 -17.89 8.08 -9.31
C PHE A 194 -17.94 7.25 -8.03
N ALA A 195 -19.06 6.59 -7.74
CA ALA A 195 -19.18 5.69 -6.59
C ALA A 195 -18.23 4.50 -6.72
N GLN A 196 -18.14 3.91 -7.92
CA GLN A 196 -17.22 2.81 -8.19
C GLN A 196 -15.75 3.26 -8.13
N ALA A 197 -15.44 4.44 -8.69
CA ALA A 197 -14.09 5.00 -8.60
C ALA A 197 -13.67 5.28 -7.14
N ALA A 198 -14.60 5.76 -6.30
CA ALA A 198 -14.36 5.91 -4.86
C ALA A 198 -14.18 4.55 -4.17
N ALA A 199 -15.03 3.56 -4.49
CA ALA A 199 -14.95 2.21 -3.95
C ALA A 199 -13.58 1.56 -4.22
N THR A 200 -13.02 1.72 -5.41
CA THR A 200 -11.68 1.23 -5.77
C THR A 200 -10.60 1.65 -4.77
N TRP A 201 -10.63 2.90 -4.28
CA TRP A 201 -9.67 3.36 -3.27
C TRP A 201 -9.82 2.62 -1.95
N PHE A 202 -11.04 2.34 -1.49
CA PHE A 202 -11.23 1.59 -0.24
C PHE A 202 -10.91 0.11 -0.39
N ILE A 203 -11.27 -0.51 -1.52
CA ILE A 203 -10.93 -1.90 -1.81
C ILE A 203 -9.41 -2.10 -1.76
N LEU A 204 -8.65 -1.21 -2.41
CA LEU A 204 -7.20 -1.35 -2.51
C LEU A 204 -6.42 -0.79 -1.32
N SER A 205 -6.93 0.23 -0.65
CA SER A 205 -6.17 1.01 0.36
C SER A 205 -6.94 1.39 1.62
N SER A 206 -7.99 0.66 1.98
CA SER A 206 -8.80 0.91 3.19
C SER A 206 -7.96 1.10 4.46
N GLN A 207 -6.95 0.25 4.68
CA GLN A 207 -6.09 0.34 5.86
C GLN A 207 -5.29 1.64 5.91
N GLN A 208 -4.71 2.05 4.78
CA GLN A 208 -3.94 3.30 4.66
C GLN A 208 -4.86 4.51 4.78
N ILE A 209 -6.04 4.50 4.15
CA ILE A 209 -7.04 5.57 4.29
C ILE A 209 -7.50 5.67 5.74
N TYR A 210 -7.74 4.54 6.43
CA TYR A 210 -8.10 4.54 7.85
C TYR A 210 -6.98 5.12 8.72
N HIS A 211 -5.72 4.75 8.45
CA HIS A 211 -4.56 5.33 9.12
C HIS A 211 -4.52 6.85 8.94
N MET A 212 -4.68 7.34 7.71
CA MET A 212 -4.77 8.76 7.41
C MET A 212 -5.93 9.45 8.15
N CYS A 213 -7.09 8.79 8.25
CA CYS A 213 -8.22 9.29 9.03
C CYS A 213 -7.92 9.38 10.52
N ARG A 214 -7.13 8.45 11.09
CA ARG A 214 -6.70 8.51 12.49
C ARG A 214 -5.72 9.64 12.74
N GLU A 215 -4.82 9.90 11.80
CA GLU A 215 -3.82 10.97 11.88
C GLU A 215 -4.39 12.35 11.56
N ASN A 216 -5.63 12.43 11.11
CA ASN A 216 -6.24 13.63 10.57
C ASN A 216 -5.41 14.25 9.41
N ALA A 217 -4.97 13.41 8.47
CA ALA A 217 -4.14 13.85 7.36
C ALA A 217 -4.89 14.78 6.38
N LEU A 218 -4.15 15.67 5.71
CA LEU A 218 -4.66 16.63 4.72
C LEU A 218 -5.76 17.58 5.23
N GLN A 219 -5.67 18.02 6.50
CA GLN A 219 -6.62 18.97 7.09
C GLN A 219 -6.69 20.33 6.37
N ASP A 220 -5.59 20.72 5.73
CA ASP A 220 -5.47 21.93 4.91
C ASP A 220 -6.15 21.80 3.54
N SER A 221 -6.58 20.59 3.16
CA SER A 221 -7.31 20.37 1.92
C SER A 221 -8.69 21.02 1.95
N SER A 222 -9.00 21.81 0.93
CA SER A 222 -10.35 22.33 0.69
C SER A 222 -11.27 21.30 0.01
N SER A 223 -10.81 20.05 -0.17
CA SER A 223 -11.57 18.98 -0.79
C SER A 223 -12.71 18.51 0.14
N GLN A 224 -13.92 19.03 -0.10
CA GLN A 224 -15.16 18.64 0.59
C GLN A 224 -16.36 18.74 -0.35
N GLY A 225 -17.26 17.76 -0.29
CA GLY A 225 -18.48 17.71 -1.09
C GLY A 225 -19.67 18.32 -0.36
N GLN A 226 -20.77 18.52 -1.09
CA GLN A 226 -21.93 19.26 -0.58
C GLN A 226 -22.63 18.56 0.60
N LEU A 227 -22.58 17.24 0.67
CA LEU A 227 -23.23 16.42 1.70
C LEU A 227 -22.40 16.35 2.99
N TRP A 228 -21.08 16.53 2.91
CA TRP A 228 -20.22 16.52 4.09
C TRP A 228 -20.24 17.89 4.78
N LYS A 229 -20.48 17.89 6.09
CA LYS A 229 -20.57 19.11 6.92
C LYS A 229 -19.54 19.17 8.05
N GLY A 230 -18.68 18.15 8.15
CA GLY A 230 -17.64 18.08 9.17
C GLY A 230 -16.32 18.71 8.72
N ARG A 231 -15.21 18.29 9.35
CA ARG A 231 -13.87 18.84 9.09
C ARG A 231 -13.28 18.35 7.77
N SER A 232 -12.40 19.18 7.19
CA SER A 232 -11.59 18.87 6.02
C SER A 232 -10.62 17.70 6.24
N GLY A 233 -10.06 17.19 5.13
CA GLY A 233 -9.08 16.11 5.13
C GLY A 233 -9.66 14.73 5.44
N PHE A 234 -8.76 13.78 5.66
CA PHE A 234 -9.10 12.45 6.17
C PHE A 234 -9.35 12.54 7.67
N ASN A 235 -10.51 12.07 8.14
CA ASN A 235 -10.78 11.98 9.57
C ASN A 235 -11.82 10.88 9.87
N LEU A 236 -11.86 10.41 11.13
CA LEU A 236 -12.72 9.29 11.53
C LEU A 236 -14.23 9.57 11.37
N GLU A 237 -14.68 10.81 11.57
CA GLU A 237 -16.08 11.18 11.35
C GLU A 237 -16.44 11.03 9.86
N ARG A 238 -15.52 11.48 8.99
CA ARG A 238 -15.65 11.41 7.53
C ARG A 238 -15.58 9.96 7.03
N TRP A 239 -14.76 9.12 7.67
CA TRP A 239 -14.74 7.67 7.43
C TRP A 239 -16.10 7.02 7.69
N THR A 240 -16.72 7.27 8.85
CA THR A 240 -18.06 6.76 9.17
C THR A 240 -19.10 7.28 8.19
N PHE A 241 -19.00 8.56 7.81
CA PHE A 241 -19.84 9.14 6.76
C PHE A 241 -19.68 8.40 5.43
N TRP A 242 -18.46 8.24 4.89
CA TRP A 242 -18.23 7.52 3.63
C TRP A 242 -18.80 6.11 3.63
N ARG A 243 -18.64 5.39 4.74
CA ARG A 243 -19.23 4.05 4.88
C ARG A 243 -20.76 4.09 4.75
N SER A 244 -21.42 5.01 5.45
CA SER A 244 -22.89 5.19 5.34
C SER A 244 -23.34 5.52 3.91
N ARG A 245 -22.52 6.28 3.17
CA ARG A 245 -22.78 6.62 1.77
C ARG A 245 -22.71 5.40 0.85
N PHE A 246 -21.78 4.48 1.06
CA PHE A 246 -21.77 3.21 0.32
C PHE A 246 -23.04 2.40 0.54
N ILE A 247 -23.52 2.31 1.79
CA ILE A 247 -24.77 1.62 2.11
C ILE A 247 -25.96 2.27 1.40
N GLU A 248 -26.06 3.60 1.43
CA GLU A 248 -27.14 4.31 0.75
C GLU A 248 -27.10 4.12 -0.77
N LEU A 249 -25.93 4.25 -1.39
CA LEU A 249 -25.75 4.11 -2.83
C LEU A 249 -26.01 2.67 -3.30
N ARG A 250 -25.62 1.66 -2.51
CA ARG A 250 -25.96 0.24 -2.77
C ARG A 250 -27.47 0.01 -2.80
N ASN A 251 -28.19 0.67 -1.92
CA ASN A 251 -29.66 0.56 -1.82
C ASN A 251 -30.40 1.50 -2.78
N HIS A 252 -29.69 2.28 -3.59
CA HIS A 252 -30.31 3.22 -4.52
C HIS A 252 -31.00 2.47 -5.67
N SER A 253 -32.15 2.97 -6.13
CA SER A 253 -32.96 2.33 -7.18
C SER A 253 -32.26 2.23 -8.54
N LEU A 254 -31.27 3.08 -8.78
CA LEU A 254 -30.47 3.09 -10.02
C LEU A 254 -29.25 2.17 -9.96
N ALA A 255 -28.90 1.62 -8.78
CA ALA A 255 -27.73 0.75 -8.68
C ALA A 255 -27.97 -0.55 -9.46
N THR A 256 -26.98 -0.98 -10.24
CA THR A 256 -26.95 -2.33 -10.83
C THR A 256 -26.44 -3.34 -9.82
N ASP A 257 -26.60 -4.63 -10.09
CA ASP A 257 -26.12 -5.68 -9.18
C ASP A 257 -24.60 -5.67 -9.06
N GLU A 258 -23.89 -5.42 -10.17
CA GLU A 258 -22.42 -5.28 -10.18
C GLU A 258 -21.96 -4.12 -9.30
N LEU A 259 -22.64 -2.96 -9.38
CA LEU A 259 -22.33 -1.84 -8.50
C LEU A 259 -22.60 -2.21 -7.04
N ARG A 260 -23.72 -2.88 -6.74
CA ARG A 260 -24.05 -3.29 -5.37
C ARG A 260 -22.96 -4.16 -4.76
N GLU A 261 -22.43 -5.11 -5.54
CA GLU A 261 -21.33 -5.97 -5.13
C GLU A 261 -20.07 -5.16 -4.82
N VAL A 262 -19.64 -4.28 -5.73
CA VAL A 262 -18.44 -3.45 -5.54
C VAL A 262 -18.57 -2.52 -4.33
N LEU A 263 -19.74 -1.91 -4.12
CA LEU A 263 -19.95 -1.06 -2.94
C LEU A 263 -19.99 -1.87 -1.64
N SER A 264 -20.46 -3.12 -1.70
CA SER A 264 -20.43 -4.05 -0.56
C SER A 264 -19.00 -4.48 -0.23
N GLU A 265 -18.18 -4.72 -1.24
CA GLU A 265 -16.75 -5.04 -1.07
C GLU A 265 -16.01 -3.87 -0.43
N ALA A 266 -16.23 -2.64 -0.90
CA ALA A 266 -15.67 -1.44 -0.29
C ALA A 266 -16.10 -1.26 1.18
N GLU A 267 -17.38 -1.50 1.50
CA GLU A 267 -17.87 -1.48 2.88
C GLU A 267 -17.15 -2.54 3.74
N ALA A 268 -17.02 -3.77 3.24
CA ALA A 268 -16.33 -4.85 3.95
C ALA A 268 -14.84 -4.57 4.15
N ALA A 269 -14.18 -3.96 3.17
CA ALA A 269 -12.79 -3.50 3.29
C ALA A 269 -12.65 -2.44 4.39
N MET A 270 -13.62 -1.52 4.51
CA MET A 270 -13.66 -0.55 5.60
C MET A 270 -13.87 -1.22 6.97
N GLU A 271 -14.70 -2.26 7.09
CA GLU A 271 -14.86 -3.01 8.35
C GLU A 271 -13.61 -3.80 8.75
N THR A 272 -12.95 -4.41 7.77
CA THR A 272 -11.68 -5.10 7.98
C THR A 272 -10.59 -4.11 8.42
N GLY A 273 -10.59 -2.90 7.87
CA GLY A 273 -9.73 -1.79 8.29
C GLY A 273 -9.96 -1.33 9.73
N LEU A 274 -11.15 -1.57 10.29
CA LEU A 274 -11.48 -1.33 11.71
C LEU A 274 -10.99 -2.44 12.64
N GLY A 275 -10.42 -3.54 12.11
CA GLY A 275 -10.01 -4.71 12.88
C GLY A 275 -11.17 -5.63 13.28
N VAL A 276 -12.35 -5.49 12.65
CA VAL A 276 -13.50 -6.35 12.90
C VAL A 276 -13.50 -7.49 11.87
N VAL A 277 -12.99 -8.66 12.26
CA VAL A 277 -13.21 -9.90 11.49
C VAL A 277 -14.61 -10.39 11.80
N LEU A 278 -15.59 -10.03 10.96
CA LEU A 278 -16.90 -10.65 10.95
C LEU A 278 -16.83 -11.93 10.12
N ALA A 279 -16.66 -13.06 10.80
CA ALA A 279 -16.76 -14.38 10.20
C ALA A 279 -18.22 -14.75 9.94
N ILE A 280 -18.79 -14.31 8.82
CA ILE A 280 -20.13 -14.70 8.32
C ILE A 280 -20.04 -14.53 6.79
N THR A 281 -20.21 -15.49 5.87
CA THR A 281 -20.80 -16.83 5.82
C THR A 281 -19.96 -17.71 4.89
N GLY A 282 -19.90 -19.01 5.17
CA GLY A 282 -19.18 -19.99 4.36
C GLY A 282 -19.74 -20.15 2.95
N GLN A 283 -18.94 -19.75 1.96
CA GLN A 283 -18.82 -20.42 0.67
C GLN A 283 -17.44 -20.07 0.12
N ALA A 284 -16.61 -21.09 -0.04
CA ALA A 284 -15.26 -20.96 -0.58
C ALA A 284 -15.36 -20.65 -2.08
N ILE A 285 -14.98 -19.42 -2.45
CA ILE A 285 -14.42 -19.16 -3.77
C ILE A 285 -12.92 -19.06 -3.54
N ALA A 286 -12.19 -20.06 -4.03
CA ALA A 286 -10.75 -20.09 -4.01
C ALA A 286 -10.20 -19.02 -4.97
N ALA A 287 -10.07 -17.79 -4.47
CA ALA A 287 -9.13 -16.84 -5.01
C ALA A 287 -7.84 -17.00 -4.21
N THR A 288 -6.88 -17.71 -4.80
CA THR A 288 -5.52 -17.83 -4.26
C THR A 288 -4.87 -16.45 -4.31
N ILE A 289 -5.06 -15.65 -3.26
CA ILE A 289 -4.27 -14.45 -3.03
C ILE A 289 -2.84 -14.92 -2.73
N PRO A 290 -1.82 -14.55 -3.51
CA PRO A 290 -0.44 -14.86 -3.18
C PRO A 290 -0.10 -14.28 -1.81
N SER A 291 0.33 -15.12 -0.87
CA SER A 291 0.65 -14.74 0.51
C SER A 291 2.00 -14.00 0.61
N GLU A 292 2.25 -13.02 -0.26
CA GLU A 292 3.51 -12.26 -0.31
C GLU A 292 3.33 -10.73 -0.35
N LEU A 293 2.15 -10.20 -0.01
CA LEU A 293 1.96 -8.76 0.24
C LEU A 293 1.87 -8.44 1.74
N ALA A 294 3.01 -8.53 2.43
CA ALA A 294 3.17 -8.01 3.80
C ALA A 294 4.60 -7.48 4.07
N THR A 295 5.23 -6.87 3.07
CA THR A 295 6.59 -6.32 3.16
C THR A 295 6.62 -4.83 2.80
N GLY A 296 5.76 -4.04 3.45
CA GLY A 296 5.77 -2.58 3.37
C GLY A 296 6.09 -1.96 4.72
N LEU A 297 7.38 -1.76 4.99
CA LEU A 297 7.98 -1.29 6.26
C LEU A 297 7.90 -2.30 7.43
N GLU A 298 8.64 -2.00 8.50
CA GLU A 298 8.55 -2.63 9.84
C GLU A 298 9.62 -3.69 10.25
N ALA A 299 10.74 -3.96 9.57
CA ALA A 299 11.90 -4.63 10.22
C ALA A 299 13.24 -4.22 9.58
N ARG A 300 13.47 -2.92 9.42
CA ARG A 300 14.74 -2.46 8.83
C ARG A 300 15.88 -2.76 9.80
N GLY A 301 16.72 -3.73 9.44
CA GLY A 301 17.97 -4.04 10.16
C GLY A 301 17.93 -5.20 11.13
N MET A 302 16.76 -5.81 11.41
CA MET A 302 16.74 -7.03 12.24
C MET A 302 17.25 -8.23 11.41
N PRO A 303 18.25 -9.00 11.92
CA PRO A 303 18.72 -10.20 11.22
C PRO A 303 17.61 -11.23 11.05
N GLU A 304 17.56 -11.92 9.90
CA GLU A 304 16.53 -12.92 9.56
C GLU A 304 16.28 -13.94 10.68
N ARG A 305 17.37 -14.29 11.39
CA ARG A 305 17.38 -15.14 12.57
C ARG A 305 18.19 -14.47 13.66
N VAL A 306 17.68 -14.50 14.89
CA VAL A 306 18.35 -13.98 16.08
C VAL A 306 18.42 -15.06 17.16
N THR A 307 19.51 -15.02 17.91
CA THR A 307 19.84 -15.92 19.00
C THR A 307 19.97 -15.11 20.29
N CYS A 308 19.33 -15.59 21.36
CA CYS A 308 19.46 -15.06 22.70
C CYS A 308 20.06 -16.12 23.63
N LYS A 309 21.21 -15.83 24.23
CA LYS A 309 21.85 -16.71 25.22
C LYS A 309 21.63 -16.14 26.62
N VAL A 310 20.82 -16.81 27.42
CA VAL A 310 20.44 -16.40 28.78
C VAL A 310 20.78 -17.53 29.77
N SER A 311 20.66 -17.28 31.08
CA SER A 311 21.07 -18.26 32.11
C SER A 311 20.34 -19.61 32.01
N THR A 312 19.14 -19.59 31.46
CA THR A 312 18.17 -20.70 31.36
C THR A 312 18.25 -21.45 30.04
N GLY A 313 18.96 -20.93 29.04
CA GLY A 313 19.08 -21.60 27.75
C GLY A 313 19.49 -20.69 26.59
N THR A 314 19.45 -21.27 25.39
CA THR A 314 19.62 -20.55 24.13
C THR A 314 18.30 -20.54 23.39
N PHE A 315 17.80 -19.34 23.11
CA PHE A 315 16.58 -19.12 22.35
C PHE A 315 16.87 -18.66 20.94
N ILE A 316 16.12 -19.17 19.97
CA ILE A 316 16.28 -18.82 18.55
C ILE A 316 14.93 -18.37 18.02
N PHE A 317 14.91 -17.20 17.38
CA PHE A 317 13.72 -16.63 16.75
C PHE A 317 14.03 -16.15 15.35
N THR A 318 13.05 -16.20 14.48
CA THR A 318 13.08 -15.58 13.16
C THR A 318 12.38 -14.22 13.18
N VAL A 319 12.73 -13.34 12.24
CA VAL A 319 12.00 -12.07 12.03
C VAL A 319 10.52 -12.33 11.76
N LYS A 320 10.22 -13.44 11.07
CA LYS A 320 8.85 -13.85 10.76
C LYS A 320 8.05 -14.12 12.02
N GLU A 321 8.58 -14.92 12.96
CA GLU A 321 7.92 -15.21 14.24
C GLU A 321 7.72 -13.95 15.09
N ALA A 322 8.74 -13.09 15.17
CA ALA A 322 8.63 -11.81 15.87
C ALA A 322 7.54 -10.90 15.26
N ARG A 323 7.47 -10.84 13.92
CA ARG A 323 6.45 -10.10 13.20
C ARG A 323 5.05 -10.66 13.42
N GLU A 324 4.92 -11.98 13.44
CA GLU A 324 3.64 -12.64 13.73
C GLU A 324 3.11 -12.22 15.11
N GLU A 325 3.94 -12.23 16.15
CA GLU A 325 3.53 -11.76 17.48
C GLU A 325 3.14 -10.28 17.50
N TYR A 326 3.93 -9.41 16.87
CA TYR A 326 3.60 -7.99 16.76
C TYR A 326 2.26 -7.78 16.05
N ASN A 327 2.02 -8.49 14.93
CA ASN A 327 0.78 -8.35 14.16
C ASN A 327 -0.46 -8.76 14.96
N ARG A 328 -0.34 -9.69 15.91
CA ARG A 328 -1.46 -10.09 16.79
C ARG A 328 -1.89 -9.00 17.74
N VAL A 329 -0.99 -8.08 18.11
CA VAL A 329 -1.26 -7.07 19.13
C VAL A 329 -1.30 -5.65 18.61
N ARG A 330 -0.74 -5.35 17.42
CA ARG A 330 -0.68 -3.98 16.87
C ARG A 330 -2.03 -3.27 16.81
N GLY A 331 -3.10 -4.01 16.49
CA GLY A 331 -4.48 -3.48 16.41
C GLY A 331 -5.10 -3.15 17.78
N LEU A 332 -4.51 -3.60 18.88
CA LEU A 332 -5.01 -3.35 20.23
C LEU A 332 -4.53 -2.01 20.81
N TYR A 333 -3.66 -1.27 20.12
CA TYR A 333 -3.15 -0.01 20.63
C TYR A 333 -4.24 1.06 20.65
N ASN A 334 -4.49 1.65 21.81
CA ASN A 334 -5.37 2.80 21.94
C ASN A 334 -4.53 4.09 21.88
N PRO A 335 -4.54 4.82 20.73
CA PRO A 335 -3.75 6.04 20.57
C PRO A 335 -4.19 7.18 21.51
N SER A 336 -5.47 7.26 21.86
CA SER A 336 -5.99 8.33 22.74
C SER A 336 -5.44 8.21 24.16
N THR A 337 -5.22 6.98 24.63
CA THR A 337 -4.63 6.72 25.96
C THR A 337 -3.14 6.41 25.90
N GLN A 338 -2.57 6.28 24.69
CA GLN A 338 -1.21 5.80 24.42
C GLN A 338 -0.88 4.50 25.17
N ARG A 339 -1.81 3.53 25.18
CA ARG A 339 -1.69 2.27 25.92
C ARG A 339 -2.39 1.13 25.18
N TYR A 340 -2.07 -0.10 25.57
CA TYR A 340 -2.79 -1.31 25.19
C TYR A 340 -3.77 -1.68 26.32
N PRO A 341 -5.09 -1.57 26.12
CA PRO A 341 -6.09 -1.88 27.15
C PRO A 341 -6.37 -3.39 27.18
N THR A 342 -5.37 -4.18 27.56
CA THR A 342 -5.43 -5.65 27.49
C THR A 342 -5.58 -6.28 28.88
N ARG A 343 -6.20 -7.47 28.94
CA ARG A 343 -6.44 -8.17 30.22
C ARG A 343 -5.17 -8.79 30.79
N SER A 344 -4.23 -9.18 29.94
CA SER A 344 -2.94 -9.72 30.37
C SER A 344 -1.99 -8.65 30.90
N GLY A 345 -2.28 -7.36 30.64
CA GLY A 345 -1.34 -6.26 30.87
C GLY A 345 -0.21 -6.18 29.84
N TYR A 346 -0.23 -7.02 28.79
CA TYR A 346 0.68 -6.96 27.64
C TYR A 346 -0.09 -6.67 26.35
N PRO A 347 0.48 -5.94 25.38
CA PRO A 347 1.78 -5.27 25.44
C PRO A 347 1.79 -4.13 26.47
N HIS A 348 2.97 -3.78 26.97
CA HIS A 348 3.15 -2.58 27.81
C HIS A 348 4.41 -1.82 27.42
N GLU A 349 4.51 -0.56 27.86
CA GLU A 349 5.64 0.31 27.53
C GLU A 349 6.94 -0.24 28.12
N PHE A 350 7.97 -0.33 27.30
CA PHE A 350 9.31 -0.75 27.71
C PHE A 350 10.20 0.48 27.94
N SER A 351 10.54 0.74 29.21
CA SER A 351 11.29 1.93 29.60
C SER A 351 12.78 1.92 29.22
N ASN A 352 13.31 0.81 28.71
CA ASN A 352 14.70 0.64 28.26
C ASN A 352 15.79 1.19 29.22
N PHE A 353 15.66 0.93 30.52
CA PHE A 353 16.67 1.32 31.52
C PHE A 353 18.05 0.71 31.26
N GLY A 354 18.10 -0.42 30.54
CA GLY A 354 19.33 -1.10 30.15
C GLY A 354 20.08 -0.44 28.99
N ASN A 355 19.58 0.66 28.42
CA ASN A 355 20.15 1.33 27.24
C ASN A 355 20.40 0.38 26.07
N ILE A 356 19.48 -0.57 25.84
CA ILE A 356 19.55 -1.50 24.72
C ILE A 356 19.47 -0.71 23.42
N LYS A 357 20.43 -0.97 22.52
CA LYS A 357 20.44 -0.43 21.16
C LYS A 357 19.85 -1.44 20.18
N PHE A 358 18.68 -1.11 19.65
CA PHE A 358 17.98 -1.91 18.64
C PHE A 358 18.59 -1.69 17.26
N ASP A 359 18.40 -2.63 16.33
CA ASP A 359 18.99 -2.52 14.99
C ASP A 359 18.24 -1.49 14.13
N ASP A 360 16.93 -1.33 14.35
CA ASP A 360 16.18 -0.24 13.75
C ASP A 360 16.50 1.09 14.46
N THR A 361 17.18 1.99 13.74
CA THR A 361 17.56 3.32 14.24
C THR A 361 16.37 4.17 14.70
N ALA A 362 15.15 3.93 14.20
CA ALA A 362 13.95 4.62 14.65
C ALA A 362 13.67 4.35 16.13
N CYS A 363 13.95 3.13 16.60
CA CYS A 363 13.77 2.72 18.00
C CYS A 363 14.82 3.29 18.96
N ASN A 364 15.86 3.94 18.43
CA ASN A 364 16.98 4.49 19.21
C ASN A 364 17.02 6.03 19.20
N SER A 365 16.06 6.68 18.53
CA SER A 365 16.10 8.12 18.27
C SER A 365 15.95 8.93 19.57
N LYS A 366 17.02 9.63 19.96
CA LYS A 366 16.97 10.61 21.06
C LYS A 366 16.36 11.94 20.65
N LYS A 367 16.39 12.27 19.35
CA LYS A 367 15.87 13.55 18.82
C LYS A 367 14.34 13.55 18.69
N ARG A 368 13.76 12.37 18.46
CA ARG A 368 12.32 12.11 18.39
C ARG A 368 12.05 10.82 19.18
N PRO A 369 11.95 10.90 20.51
CA PRO A 369 11.76 9.71 21.33
C PRO A 369 10.42 9.07 20.96
N VAL A 370 10.48 7.81 20.55
CA VAL A 370 9.30 6.98 20.29
C VAL A 370 9.07 6.06 21.48
N LYS A 371 7.81 5.85 21.85
CA LYS A 371 7.46 4.82 22.84
C LYS A 371 7.65 3.45 22.22
N ILE A 372 8.44 2.64 22.89
CA ILE A 372 8.62 1.23 22.55
C ILE A 372 7.84 0.38 23.54
N TYR A 373 7.32 -0.72 23.03
CA TYR A 373 6.48 -1.66 23.75
C TYR A 373 7.10 -3.05 23.64
N GLU A 374 6.83 -3.86 24.64
CA GLU A 374 7.24 -5.26 24.66
C GLU A 374 6.02 -6.20 24.75
N PHE A 375 6.09 -7.31 24.01
CA PHE A 375 5.09 -8.38 24.05
C PHE A 375 5.77 -9.76 24.12
N PRO A 376 5.24 -10.72 24.90
CA PRO A 376 5.82 -12.07 24.99
C PRO A 376 5.95 -12.80 23.65
N ILE A 377 7.02 -13.58 23.50
CA ILE A 377 7.23 -14.50 22.38
C ILE A 377 7.77 -15.84 22.89
N TYR A 378 7.25 -16.94 22.35
CA TYR A 378 7.66 -18.30 22.69
C TYR A 378 8.49 -18.91 21.57
N GLN A 379 9.52 -19.67 21.93
CA GLN A 379 10.22 -20.49 20.95
C GLN A 379 9.35 -21.71 20.65
N ARG A 380 9.10 -21.95 19.36
CA ARG A 380 8.34 -23.12 18.91
C ARG A 380 9.16 -24.39 19.16
N SER A 381 8.58 -25.35 19.86
CA SER A 381 9.23 -26.66 20.05
C SER A 381 9.11 -27.49 18.77
N SER A 382 10.12 -28.31 18.49
CA SER A 382 10.09 -29.26 17.36
C SER A 382 9.03 -30.36 17.54
N GLU A 383 8.49 -30.50 18.76
CA GLU A 383 7.50 -31.53 19.14
C GLU A 383 6.06 -30.97 19.22
N GLY A 384 5.84 -29.67 19.05
CA GLY A 384 4.51 -29.03 19.06
C GLY A 384 3.79 -29.01 20.42
N THR A 385 4.48 -29.32 21.52
CA THR A 385 3.91 -29.51 22.86
C THR A 385 3.91 -28.24 23.74
N GLY A 386 4.38 -27.09 23.22
CA GLY A 386 4.46 -25.82 23.94
C GLY A 386 3.37 -24.82 23.55
N ALA A 387 3.16 -23.79 24.38
CA ALA A 387 2.30 -22.67 23.99
C ALA A 387 2.91 -21.95 22.77
N GLU A 388 2.15 -21.86 21.69
CA GLU A 388 2.64 -21.22 20.45
C GLU A 388 2.59 -19.69 20.52
N HIS A 389 1.62 -19.13 21.25
CA HIS A 389 1.35 -17.70 21.32
C HIS A 389 0.92 -17.26 22.72
N TYR A 390 1.26 -16.03 23.09
CA TYR A 390 0.70 -15.38 24.29
C TYR A 390 -0.61 -14.65 23.94
N ASP A 391 -1.61 -14.70 24.80
CA ASP A 391 -2.93 -14.09 24.54
C ASP A 391 -3.08 -12.79 25.36
N ALA A 392 -3.07 -11.66 24.65
CA ALA A 392 -3.26 -10.34 25.26
C ALA A 392 -4.61 -10.20 25.99
N ASN A 393 -5.64 -10.93 25.55
CA ASN A 393 -7.00 -10.80 26.06
C ASN A 393 -7.33 -11.78 27.20
N LYS A 394 -6.40 -12.66 27.59
CA LYS A 394 -6.54 -13.51 28.78
C LYS A 394 -5.83 -12.90 29.99
N SER A 395 -6.38 -13.11 31.19
CA SER A 395 -5.67 -12.76 32.43
C SER A 395 -4.36 -13.55 32.52
N LYS A 396 -3.35 -13.03 33.24
CA LYS A 396 -2.09 -13.74 33.49
C LYS A 396 -2.29 -15.08 34.23
N SER A 397 -3.39 -15.21 34.99
CA SER A 397 -3.75 -16.44 35.69
C SER A 397 -4.29 -17.55 34.80
N ASP A 398 -4.80 -17.21 33.61
CA ASP A 398 -5.62 -18.10 32.77
C ASP A 398 -4.84 -18.65 31.56
N GLN A 399 -3.53 -18.42 31.54
CA GLN A 399 -2.64 -18.82 30.46
C GLN A 399 -1.24 -19.10 30.99
N PRO A 400 -0.39 -19.82 30.21
CA PRO A 400 1.02 -20.00 30.55
C PRO A 400 1.70 -18.65 30.79
N GLY A 401 2.67 -18.62 31.72
CA GLY A 401 3.42 -17.41 32.01
C GLY A 401 4.15 -16.88 30.77
N PRO A 402 4.42 -15.56 30.67
CA PRO A 402 4.88 -14.88 29.44
C PRO A 402 6.26 -15.31 28.91
N GLY A 403 6.89 -16.33 29.51
CA GLY A 403 8.23 -16.76 29.15
C GLY A 403 9.28 -15.67 29.36
N GLU A 404 10.46 -15.93 28.82
CA GLU A 404 11.67 -15.13 29.10
C GLU A 404 11.91 -14.04 28.05
N CYS A 405 11.33 -14.20 26.86
CA CYS A 405 11.63 -13.39 25.70
C CYS A 405 10.46 -12.48 25.31
N ARG A 406 10.81 -11.34 24.72
CA ARG A 406 9.88 -10.30 24.29
C ARG A 406 10.23 -9.86 22.88
N VAL A 407 9.21 -9.74 22.04
CA VAL A 407 9.29 -8.90 20.84
C VAL A 407 9.15 -7.44 21.26
N VAL A 408 9.99 -6.58 20.68
CA VAL A 408 10.01 -5.13 20.95
C VAL A 408 9.63 -4.38 19.68
N PHE A 409 8.72 -3.43 19.80
CA PHE A 409 8.21 -2.65 18.67
C PHE A 409 7.73 -1.27 19.10
N THR A 410 7.48 -0.40 18.13
CA THR A 410 6.85 0.91 18.34
C THR A 410 5.36 0.84 18.00
N ALA A 411 4.49 1.41 18.84
CA ALA A 411 3.05 1.39 18.58
C ALA A 411 2.58 2.45 17.56
N GLU A 412 3.30 3.57 17.45
CA GLU A 412 2.87 4.73 16.65
C GLU A 412 3.25 4.62 15.18
N ASN A 413 4.44 4.09 14.89
CA ASN A 413 5.01 3.97 13.55
C ASN A 413 5.28 2.52 13.13
N GLY A 414 4.87 1.55 13.94
CA GLY A 414 4.83 0.13 13.60
C GLY A 414 6.17 -0.61 13.42
N HIS A 415 7.30 0.02 13.74
CA HIS A 415 8.61 -0.61 13.61
C HIS A 415 8.78 -1.80 14.56
N LEU A 416 9.19 -2.95 14.02
CA LEU A 416 9.74 -4.06 14.79
C LEU A 416 11.19 -3.74 15.17
N CYS A 417 11.43 -3.43 16.44
CA CYS A 417 12.74 -3.02 16.93
C CYS A 417 13.69 -4.21 17.14
N GLY A 418 13.15 -5.38 17.52
CA GLY A 418 13.93 -6.59 17.71
C GLY A 418 13.30 -7.56 18.71
N VAL A 419 14.10 -8.53 19.14
CA VAL A 419 13.74 -9.46 20.23
C VAL A 419 14.76 -9.31 21.35
N MET A 420 14.29 -9.41 22.59
CA MET A 420 15.15 -9.42 23.76
C MET A 420 14.67 -10.47 24.76
N CYS A 421 15.56 -10.96 25.61
CA CYS A 421 15.19 -11.90 26.68
C CYS A 421 15.73 -11.41 28.02
N HIS A 422 15.05 -11.78 29.11
CA HIS A 422 15.57 -11.58 30.45
C HIS A 422 16.90 -12.31 30.61
N LYS A 423 17.91 -11.64 31.15
CA LYS A 423 19.23 -12.25 31.43
C LYS A 423 19.10 -13.43 32.39
N SER A 424 18.22 -13.28 33.39
CA SER A 424 17.84 -14.32 34.32
C SER A 424 16.41 -14.15 34.82
N MET A 425 15.71 -15.27 34.94
CA MET A 425 14.38 -15.36 35.55
C MET A 425 14.42 -15.89 36.99
N THR A 426 15.62 -16.16 37.53
CA THR A 426 15.74 -16.66 38.91
C THR A 426 15.53 -15.55 39.93
N PRO A 427 14.85 -15.83 41.06
CA PRO A 427 14.74 -14.87 42.15
C PRO A 427 16.12 -14.41 42.64
N GLY A 428 16.39 -13.10 42.57
CA GLY A 428 17.68 -12.50 42.94
C GLY A 428 18.74 -12.41 41.83
N GLY A 429 18.45 -12.94 40.63
CA GLY A 429 19.30 -12.76 39.44
C GLY A 429 19.14 -11.39 38.77
N ASP A 430 20.04 -11.03 37.85
CA ASP A 430 19.92 -9.81 37.04
C ASP A 430 18.65 -9.87 36.17
N GLN A 431 17.64 -9.10 36.58
CA GLN A 431 16.33 -9.04 35.92
C GLN A 431 16.36 -8.21 34.62
N GLY A 432 17.51 -7.65 34.25
CA GLY A 432 17.67 -6.87 33.04
C GLY A 432 17.45 -7.69 31.77
N PHE A 433 17.29 -6.99 30.64
CA PHE A 433 17.15 -7.60 29.33
C PHE A 433 18.46 -7.59 28.55
N ILE A 434 18.63 -8.56 27.66
CA ILE A 434 19.64 -8.57 26.60
C ILE A 434 18.95 -8.66 25.25
N LYS A 435 19.46 -7.90 24.27
CA LYS A 435 19.02 -8.00 22.88
C LYS A 435 19.50 -9.32 22.28
N CYS A 436 18.62 -10.00 21.54
CA CYS A 436 19.04 -11.12 20.70
C CYS A 436 19.81 -10.60 19.49
N THR A 437 20.81 -11.35 19.06
CA THR A 437 21.70 -10.97 17.93
C THR A 437 21.79 -12.10 16.93
N ALA A 438 22.22 -11.83 15.70
CA ALA A 438 22.45 -12.86 14.69
C ALA A 438 23.31 -14.04 15.21
#